data_AF-A0A2V6GWU0-F1
#
_entry.id   AF-A0A2V6GWU0-F1
#
_cell.length_a   1.000
_cell.length_b   1.000
_cell.length_c   1.000
_cell.angle_alpha   90.00
_cell.angle_beta   90.00
_cell.angle_gamma   90.00
#
_symmetry.space_group_name_H-M   'P 1'
#
loop_
_entity.id
_entity.type
_entity.pdbx_description
1 polymer ?
#
loop_
_entity_poly.entity_id
_entity_poly.type
_entity_poly.pdbx_seq_one_letter_code
_entity_poly.pdbx_strand_id
1 'polypeptide(L)'
;MGDYGAKLLDVYKKYTDEWAKAFPKQQVTLHLSQVLHLPSSFFERIIDYGVSKYPERFTIQNCQLTGRREDAGILSYNLIQQFQDRAHHGFQSVAGFSHGGERMGSIEMAVLNVVHAKGEYWELWRGDGINPQTTAAIGSAWEEASKLGYNAYKEKLIAEGRYQEQNRGHRGRGGRGRRNAELTPDL
;
A
#
# COMPACT_ATOMS: atom_id res chain seq x y z
N MET A 1 -18.76 -18.63 -19.65
CA MET A 1 -17.37 -18.43 -19.18
C MET A 1 -17.14 -19.40 -18.03
N GLY A 2 -16.02 -20.12 -18.00
CA GLY A 2 -15.73 -21.10 -16.93
C GLY A 2 -15.56 -20.45 -15.56
N ASP A 3 -15.53 -21.26 -14.50
CA ASP A 3 -15.28 -20.80 -13.12
C ASP A 3 -13.80 -20.41 -12.94
N TYR A 4 -13.43 -19.24 -13.45
CA TYR A 4 -12.09 -18.68 -13.27
C TYR A 4 -11.84 -18.21 -11.83
N GLY A 5 -12.90 -17.89 -11.07
CA GLY A 5 -12.80 -17.42 -9.69
C GLY A 5 -12.26 -18.50 -8.76
N ALA A 6 -12.83 -19.71 -8.80
CA ALA A 6 -12.31 -20.82 -8.01
C ALA A 6 -10.86 -21.17 -8.38
N LYS A 7 -10.56 -21.24 -9.68
CA LYS A 7 -9.19 -21.53 -10.16
C LYS A 7 -8.18 -20.49 -9.70
N LEU A 8 -8.51 -19.20 -9.77
CA LEU A 8 -7.63 -18.13 -9.30
C LEU A 8 -7.42 -18.23 -7.79
N LEU A 9 -8.47 -18.49 -7.01
CA LEU A 9 -8.34 -18.68 -5.57
C LEU A 9 -7.40 -19.85 -5.24
N ASP A 10 -7.54 -20.99 -5.92
CA ASP A 10 -6.67 -22.16 -5.71
C ASP A 10 -5.21 -21.85 -6.07
N VAL A 11 -4.98 -21.05 -7.11
CA VAL A 11 -3.64 -20.57 -7.45
C VAL A 11 -3.05 -19.73 -6.32
N TYR A 12 -3.79 -18.75 -5.79
CA TYR A 12 -3.31 -17.94 -4.66
C TYR A 12 -2.97 -18.81 -3.44
N LYS A 13 -3.86 -19.74 -3.06
CA LYS A 13 -3.63 -20.67 -1.95
C LYS A 13 -2.36 -21.50 -2.15
N LYS A 14 -2.19 -22.05 -3.34
CA LYS A 14 -1.01 -22.85 -3.70
C LYS A 14 0.28 -22.02 -3.58
N TYR A 15 0.30 -20.80 -4.12
CA TYR A 15 1.50 -19.95 -4.03
C TYR A 15 1.83 -19.55 -2.59
N THR A 16 0.80 -19.23 -1.78
CA THR A 16 0.97 -18.98 -0.34
C THR A 16 1.62 -20.18 0.35
N ASP A 17 1.13 -21.39 0.07
CA ASP A 17 1.64 -22.63 0.68
C ASP A 17 3.08 -22.94 0.26
N GLU A 18 3.38 -22.87 -1.04
CA GLU A 18 4.71 -23.15 -1.57
C GLU A 18 5.75 -22.16 -1.05
N TRP A 19 5.40 -20.87 -0.97
CA TRP A 19 6.26 -19.86 -0.35
C TRP A 19 6.51 -20.17 1.14
N ALA A 20 5.43 -20.43 1.89
CA ALA A 20 5.54 -20.71 3.32
C ALA A 20 6.39 -21.95 3.62
N LYS A 21 6.32 -22.97 2.75
CA LYS A 21 7.11 -24.19 2.79
C LYS A 21 8.58 -23.94 2.45
N ALA A 22 8.86 -23.18 1.40
CA ALA A 22 10.22 -22.87 0.97
C ALA A 22 10.95 -21.96 1.98
N PHE A 23 10.22 -21.06 2.64
CA PHE A 23 10.77 -20.06 3.56
C PHE A 23 10.08 -20.12 4.94
N PRO A 24 10.34 -21.16 5.75
CA PRO A 24 9.58 -21.42 6.98
C PRO A 24 9.77 -20.39 8.10
N LYS A 25 10.74 -19.48 7.97
CA LYS A 25 11.01 -18.40 8.93
C LYS A 25 10.64 -17.01 8.42
N GLN A 26 10.18 -16.89 7.17
CA GLN A 26 9.86 -15.60 6.55
C GLN A 26 8.37 -15.31 6.59
N GLN A 27 8.01 -14.03 6.63
CA GLN A 27 6.63 -13.62 6.43
C GLN A 27 6.12 -14.04 5.04
N VAL A 28 4.80 -14.23 4.95
CA VAL A 28 4.09 -14.51 3.71
C VAL A 28 3.31 -13.25 3.36
N THR A 29 3.90 -12.42 2.51
CA THR A 29 3.34 -11.10 2.21
C THR A 29 2.47 -11.14 0.97
N LEU A 30 1.20 -10.75 1.11
CA LEU A 30 0.27 -10.50 0.03
C LEU A 30 0.24 -9.02 -0.33
N HIS A 31 0.74 -8.67 -1.51
CA HIS A 31 0.62 -7.30 -2.04
C HIS A 31 -0.76 -7.09 -2.67
N LEU A 32 -1.55 -6.20 -2.06
CA LEU A 32 -2.88 -5.83 -2.49
C LEU A 32 -2.80 -4.79 -3.60
N SER A 33 -3.15 -5.20 -4.80
CA SER A 33 -3.36 -4.33 -5.95
C SER A 33 -4.58 -4.79 -6.75
N GLN A 34 -5.43 -3.87 -7.16
CA GLN A 34 -6.63 -4.20 -7.94
C GLN A 34 -6.28 -4.29 -9.43
N VAL A 35 -5.68 -5.42 -9.83
CA VAL A 35 -5.36 -5.69 -11.25
C VAL A 35 -6.57 -6.26 -12.00
N LEU A 36 -7.48 -6.92 -11.28
CA LEU A 36 -8.69 -7.54 -11.82
C LEU A 36 -9.94 -6.89 -11.22
N HIS A 37 -10.96 -6.71 -12.05
CA HIS A 37 -12.28 -6.26 -11.61
C HIS A 37 -13.07 -7.42 -11.01
N LEU A 38 -12.67 -7.86 -9.81
CA LEU A 38 -13.35 -8.88 -9.01
C LEU A 38 -14.02 -8.25 -7.78
N PRO A 39 -15.08 -8.87 -7.21
CA PRO A 39 -15.71 -8.38 -5.98
C PRO A 39 -14.75 -8.45 -4.78
N SER A 40 -14.96 -7.61 -3.76
CA SER A 40 -14.13 -7.61 -2.54
C SER A 40 -14.06 -8.99 -1.88
N SER A 41 -15.18 -9.70 -1.87
CA SER A 41 -15.33 -11.06 -1.33
C SER A 41 -14.36 -12.06 -1.94
N PHE A 42 -13.88 -11.85 -3.16
CA PHE A 42 -12.82 -12.68 -3.73
C PHE A 42 -11.48 -12.47 -3.02
N PHE A 43 -11.10 -11.21 -2.79
CA PHE A 43 -9.85 -10.85 -2.11
C PHE A 43 -9.90 -11.23 -0.63
N GLU A 44 -11.06 -11.03 0.02
CA GLU A 44 -11.30 -11.46 1.40
C GLU A 44 -11.03 -12.95 1.58
N ARG A 45 -11.50 -13.80 0.66
CA ARG A 45 -11.24 -15.26 0.70
C ARG A 45 -9.76 -15.62 0.58
N ILE A 46 -8.96 -14.84 -0.15
CA ILE A 46 -7.50 -15.04 -0.22
C ILE A 46 -6.87 -14.67 1.13
N ILE A 47 -7.26 -13.53 1.70
CA ILE A 47 -6.73 -13.04 2.98
C ILE A 47 -7.14 -13.99 4.12
N ASP A 48 -8.40 -14.38 4.22
CA ASP A 48 -8.87 -15.33 5.23
C ASP A 48 -8.13 -16.66 5.19
N TYR A 49 -7.80 -17.15 3.98
CA TYR A 49 -6.97 -18.34 3.85
C TYR A 49 -5.58 -18.14 4.45
N GLY A 50 -4.90 -17.05 4.09
CA GLY A 50 -3.57 -16.73 4.61
C GLY A 50 -3.56 -16.56 6.13
N VAL A 51 -4.51 -15.78 6.65
CA VAL A 51 -4.67 -15.52 8.09
C VAL A 51 -5.01 -16.80 8.87
N SER A 52 -5.89 -17.65 8.34
CA SER A 52 -6.27 -18.91 9.01
C SER A 52 -5.14 -19.93 9.06
N LYS A 53 -4.29 -19.97 8.04
CA LYS A 53 -3.25 -21.00 7.89
C LYS A 53 -1.89 -20.56 8.43
N TYR A 54 -1.58 -19.27 8.36
CA TYR A 54 -0.29 -18.68 8.73
C TYR A 54 -0.46 -17.43 9.61
N PRO A 55 -1.23 -17.48 10.72
CA PRO A 55 -1.62 -16.27 11.48
C PRO A 55 -0.43 -15.43 11.96
N GLU A 56 0.61 -16.08 12.47
CA GLU A 56 1.82 -15.41 13.02
C GLU A 56 2.78 -14.85 11.94
N ARG A 57 2.47 -15.08 10.66
CA ARG A 57 3.42 -14.81 9.55
C ARG A 57 2.75 -14.18 8.34
N PHE A 58 1.43 -14.06 8.31
CA PHE A 58 0.71 -13.55 7.16
C PHE A 58 0.64 -12.03 7.20
N THR A 59 1.10 -11.41 6.12
CA THR A 59 1.24 -9.96 6.03
C THR A 59 0.46 -9.45 4.83
N ILE A 60 -0.31 -8.39 4.99
CA ILE A 60 -0.98 -7.71 3.89
C ILE A 60 -0.39 -6.31 3.69
N GLN A 61 -0.10 -5.97 2.45
CA GLN A 61 0.57 -4.72 2.12
C GLN A 61 -0.10 -4.04 0.93
N ASN A 62 -0.23 -2.72 0.99
CA ASN A 62 -0.65 -1.92 -0.15
C ASN A 62 0.60 -1.30 -0.83
N CYS A 63 0.71 -1.51 -2.15
CA CYS A 63 1.79 -1.00 -3.00
C CYS A 63 1.60 0.46 -3.43
N GLN A 64 0.76 1.21 -2.74
CA GLN A 64 0.52 2.62 -2.95
C GLN A 64 0.55 3.20 -1.55
N LEU A 65 1.51 4.07 -1.25
CA LEU A 65 1.48 4.80 0.01
C LEU A 65 0.38 5.86 -0.04
N THR A 66 -0.82 5.31 0.05
CA THR A 66 -2.13 5.90 0.00
C THR A 66 -2.68 5.90 1.42
N GLY A 67 -1.83 5.88 2.47
CA GLY A 67 -2.28 6.06 3.86
C GLY A 67 -2.97 7.40 4.14
N ARG A 68 -3.17 8.19 3.08
CA ARG A 68 -3.91 9.43 3.05
C ARG A 68 -5.35 9.15 3.44
N ARG A 69 -5.91 10.04 4.25
CA ARG A 69 -7.33 10.02 4.60
C ARG A 69 -8.24 10.03 3.36
N GLU A 70 -7.76 10.58 2.25
CA GLU A 70 -8.48 10.70 0.97
C GLU A 70 -8.56 9.39 0.17
N ASP A 71 -7.75 8.39 0.53
CA ASP A 71 -7.77 7.06 -0.09
C ASP A 71 -8.65 6.08 0.70
N ALA A 72 -9.29 6.53 1.78
CA ALA A 72 -10.41 5.82 2.39
C ALA A 72 -11.48 5.58 1.31
N GLY A 73 -11.79 4.31 1.03
CA GLY A 73 -12.65 3.92 -0.09
C GLY A 73 -11.94 3.18 -1.22
N ILE A 74 -10.59 3.13 -1.24
CA ILE A 74 -9.85 2.24 -2.14
C ILE A 74 -9.87 0.81 -1.57
N LEU A 75 -10.12 -0.17 -2.44
CA LEU A 75 -10.25 -1.58 -2.07
C LEU A 75 -9.09 -2.08 -1.20
N SER A 76 -7.84 -1.84 -1.59
CA SER A 76 -6.66 -2.29 -0.84
C SER A 76 -6.54 -1.66 0.54
N TYR A 77 -6.84 -0.37 0.68
CA TYR A 77 -6.86 0.31 1.97
C TYR A 77 -7.94 -0.27 2.89
N ASN A 78 -9.16 -0.45 2.37
CA ASN A 78 -10.28 -1.01 3.13
C ASN A 78 -10.00 -2.44 3.59
N LEU A 79 -9.41 -3.27 2.73
CA LEU A 79 -9.00 -4.63 3.10
C LEU A 79 -7.94 -4.63 4.20
N ILE A 80 -6.95 -3.73 4.16
CA ILE A 80 -5.98 -3.61 5.26
C ILE A 80 -6.69 -3.25 6.56
N GLN A 81 -7.53 -2.21 6.55
CA GLN A 81 -8.24 -1.79 7.76
C GLN A 81 -9.17 -2.87 8.32
N GLN A 82 -9.80 -3.67 7.46
CA GLN A 82 -10.66 -4.79 7.86
C GLN A 82 -9.90 -5.92 8.55
N PHE A 83 -8.65 -6.16 8.15
CA PHE A 83 -7.86 -7.31 8.61
C PHE A 83 -6.70 -6.95 9.54
N GLN A 84 -6.50 -5.67 9.88
CA GLN A 84 -5.37 -5.18 10.67
C GLN A 84 -5.23 -5.82 12.07
N ASP A 85 -6.33 -6.33 12.64
CA ASP A 85 -6.30 -7.01 13.95
C ASP A 85 -5.98 -8.51 13.84
N ARG A 86 -5.90 -9.04 12.61
CA ARG A 86 -5.74 -10.48 12.32
C ARG A 86 -4.52 -10.80 11.46
N ALA A 87 -3.93 -9.82 10.80
CA ALA A 87 -2.77 -9.96 9.93
C ALA A 87 -1.76 -8.88 10.26
N HIS A 88 -0.48 -9.15 10.03
CA HIS A 88 0.51 -8.08 9.96
C HIS A 88 0.19 -7.17 8.77
N HIS A 89 0.49 -5.87 8.88
CA HIS A 89 0.15 -4.95 7.80
C HIS A 89 1.10 -3.78 7.65
N GLY A 90 1.34 -3.41 6.39
CA GLY A 90 2.23 -2.31 6.08
C GLY A 90 1.90 -1.63 4.77
N PHE A 91 2.72 -0.63 4.45
CA PHE A 91 2.55 0.21 3.28
C PHE A 91 3.89 0.33 2.55
N GLN A 92 3.83 0.43 1.21
CA GLN A 92 5.02 0.60 0.38
C GLN A 92 5.14 2.02 -0.17
N SER A 93 6.33 2.60 -0.04
CA SER A 93 6.71 3.80 -0.79
C SER A 93 6.89 3.46 -2.27
N VAL A 94 6.10 4.11 -3.12
CA VAL A 94 6.18 3.97 -4.58
C VAL A 94 7.19 4.90 -5.25
N ALA A 95 7.76 5.83 -4.49
CA ALA A 95 8.74 6.80 -4.95
C ALA A 95 9.68 7.15 -3.80
N GLY A 96 10.88 7.59 -4.15
CA GLY A 96 11.86 8.05 -3.18
C GLY A 96 11.72 9.53 -2.85
N PHE A 97 12.06 9.93 -1.63
CA PHE A 97 12.18 11.33 -1.20
C PHE A 97 13.33 12.05 -1.92
N SER A 98 14.38 11.29 -2.24
CA SER A 98 15.62 11.76 -2.85
C SER A 98 15.52 12.17 -4.34
N HIS A 99 14.50 11.72 -5.08
CA HIS A 99 14.42 11.84 -6.55
C HIS A 99 13.12 12.51 -7.03
N GLY A 100 12.63 13.50 -6.28
CA GLY A 100 11.42 14.24 -6.62
C GLY A 100 10.19 13.71 -5.88
N GLY A 101 10.25 13.68 -4.55
CA GLY A 101 9.24 13.16 -3.61
C GLY A 101 7.80 13.69 -3.74
N GLU A 102 7.44 14.39 -4.82
CA GLU A 102 6.10 14.90 -5.14
C GLU A 102 4.99 13.86 -4.97
N ARG A 103 5.25 12.59 -5.30
CA ARG A 103 4.27 11.50 -5.10
C ARG A 103 4.02 11.17 -3.63
N MET A 104 5.00 11.41 -2.77
CA MET A 104 4.96 11.06 -1.34
C MET A 104 4.75 12.29 -0.44
N GLY A 105 5.02 13.49 -0.96
CA GLY A 105 5.18 14.70 -0.16
C GLY A 105 6.51 14.69 0.60
N SER A 106 6.58 15.49 1.66
CA SER A 106 7.69 15.44 2.60
C SER A 106 7.65 14.15 3.45
N ILE A 107 8.76 13.86 4.14
CA ILE A 107 8.84 12.73 5.08
C ILE A 107 7.74 12.84 6.14
N GLU A 108 7.52 14.03 6.70
CA GLU A 108 6.52 14.28 7.74
C GLU A 108 5.10 14.02 7.26
N MET A 109 4.77 14.45 6.03
CA MET A 109 3.45 14.18 5.45
C MET A 109 3.25 12.68 5.16
N ALA A 110 4.29 12.00 4.67
CA ALA A 110 4.24 10.55 4.46
C ALA A 110 4.07 9.79 5.78
N VAL A 111 4.82 10.18 6.82
CA VAL A 111 4.70 9.61 8.18
C VAL A 111 3.32 9.85 8.77
N LEU A 112 2.76 11.06 8.63
CA LEU A 112 1.41 11.38 9.09
C LEU A 112 0.38 10.41 8.50
N ASN A 113 0.54 10.06 7.21
CA ASN A 113 -0.31 9.09 6.52
C ASN A 113 -0.11 7.65 7.02
N VAL A 114 1.12 7.22 7.29
CA VAL A 114 1.41 5.88 7.85
C VAL A 114 0.78 5.74 9.24
N VAL A 115 0.92 6.75 10.10
CA VAL A 115 0.33 6.78 11.45
C VAL A 115 -1.19 6.80 11.38
N HIS A 116 -1.77 7.61 10.49
CA HIS A 116 -3.22 7.59 10.24
C HIS A 116 -3.74 6.19 9.90
N ALA A 117 -3.01 5.49 9.02
CA ALA A 117 -3.37 4.15 8.56
C ALA A 117 -2.98 3.03 9.54
N LYS A 118 -2.39 3.39 10.69
CA LYS A 118 -1.89 2.46 11.72
C LYS A 118 -0.89 1.42 11.17
N GLY A 119 -0.04 1.79 10.21
CA GLY A 119 0.91 0.84 9.62
C GLY A 119 1.87 0.25 10.66
N GLU A 120 2.04 -1.07 10.65
CA GLU A 120 3.00 -1.77 11.53
C GLU A 120 4.44 -1.62 11.01
N TYR A 121 4.60 -1.64 9.69
CA TYR A 121 5.86 -1.40 9.01
C TYR A 121 5.67 -0.58 7.72
N TRP A 122 6.79 -0.04 7.23
CA TRP A 122 6.83 0.75 6.00
C TRP A 122 7.97 0.25 5.13
N GLU A 123 7.62 -0.31 3.97
CA GLU A 123 8.61 -0.66 2.95
C GLU A 123 9.05 0.61 2.21
N LEU A 124 10.32 0.98 2.38
CA LEU A 124 10.91 2.17 1.76
C LEU A 124 11.37 1.88 0.33
N TRP A 125 11.31 2.92 -0.52
CA TRP A 125 11.97 2.85 -1.83
C TRP A 125 13.45 2.57 -1.62
N ARG A 126 14.03 1.67 -2.42
CA ARG A 126 15.41 1.19 -2.22
C ARG A 126 16.41 2.35 -2.05
N GLY A 127 16.30 3.40 -2.87
CA GLY A 127 17.21 4.55 -2.81
C GLY A 127 17.19 5.29 -1.47
N ASP A 128 16.02 5.36 -0.82
CA ASP A 128 15.89 5.96 0.50
C ASP A 128 16.31 4.99 1.59
N GLY A 129 15.91 3.71 1.48
CA GLY A 129 16.20 2.70 2.49
C GLY A 129 17.70 2.40 2.67
N ILE A 130 18.50 2.56 1.61
CA ILE A 130 19.97 2.40 1.68
C ILE A 130 20.69 3.69 2.10
N ASN A 131 19.99 4.84 2.16
CA ASN A 131 20.59 6.12 2.53
C ASN A 131 20.45 6.33 4.05
N PRO A 132 21.56 6.29 4.83
CA PRO A 132 21.47 6.34 6.29
C PRO A 132 20.83 7.62 6.82
N GLN A 133 21.08 8.76 6.18
CA GLN A 133 20.52 10.05 6.58
C GLN A 133 19.01 10.10 6.36
N THR A 134 18.55 9.58 5.23
CA THR A 134 17.12 9.51 4.89
C THR A 134 16.39 8.55 5.81
N THR A 135 16.94 7.35 6.01
CA THR A 135 16.37 6.36 6.95
C THR A 135 16.33 6.88 8.38
N ALA A 136 17.37 7.59 8.84
CA ALA A 136 17.38 8.21 10.17
C ALA A 136 16.32 9.32 10.31
N ALA A 137 16.13 10.15 9.29
CA ALA A 137 15.10 11.18 9.27
C ALA A 137 13.69 10.58 9.29
N ILE A 138 13.45 9.53 8.50
CA ILE A 138 12.19 8.77 8.50
C ILE A 138 11.94 8.15 9.87
N GLY A 139 12.94 7.46 10.44
CA GLY A 139 12.82 6.81 11.74
C GLY A 139 12.48 7.81 12.85
N SER A 140 13.15 8.96 12.87
CA SER A 140 12.90 10.02 13.86
C SER A 140 11.50 10.61 13.72
N ALA A 141 11.07 10.91 12.50
CA ALA A 141 9.74 11.44 12.23
C ALA A 141 8.64 10.44 12.61
N TRP A 142 8.83 9.16 12.28
CA TRP A 142 7.88 8.11 12.64
C TRP A 142 7.81 7.91 14.15
N GLU A 143 8.94 7.81 14.84
CA GLU A 143 8.93 7.66 16.31
C GLU A 143 8.16 8.81 16.99
N GLU A 144 8.39 10.05 16.56
CA GLU A 144 7.67 11.21 17.05
C GLU A 144 6.16 11.13 16.76
N ALA A 145 5.80 10.90 15.50
CA ALA A 145 4.40 10.86 15.07
C ALA A 145 3.61 9.73 15.73
N SER A 146 4.25 8.57 15.95
CA SER A 146 3.66 7.44 16.67
C SER A 146 3.37 7.78 18.13
N LYS A 147 4.27 8.51 18.80
CA LYS A 147 4.08 8.93 20.20
C LYS A 147 2.96 9.97 20.34
N LEU A 148 2.89 10.93 19.43
CA LEU A 148 1.87 11.98 19.44
C LEU A 148 0.50 11.46 18.96
N GLY A 149 0.50 10.49 18.06
CA GLY A 149 -0.68 10.07 17.33
C GLY A 149 -1.07 11.06 16.22
N TYR A 150 -1.98 10.62 15.35
CA TYR A 150 -2.32 11.33 14.11
C TYR A 150 -2.76 12.79 14.33
N ASN A 151 -3.70 13.04 15.24
CA ASN A 151 -4.28 14.38 15.42
C ASN A 151 -3.25 15.39 15.94
N ALA A 152 -2.52 15.05 17.02
CA ALA A 152 -1.54 15.95 17.61
C ALA A 152 -0.33 16.16 16.68
N TYR A 153 0.11 15.12 15.98
CA TYR A 153 1.17 15.28 14.98
C TYR A 153 0.71 16.17 13.82
N LYS A 154 -0.54 16.04 13.34
CA LYS A 154 -1.10 16.93 12.34
C LYS A 154 -1.12 18.40 12.80
N GLU A 155 -1.60 18.65 14.02
CA GLU A 155 -1.64 20.02 14.59
C GLU A 155 -0.24 20.62 14.68
N LYS A 156 0.76 19.84 15.11
CA LYS A 156 2.16 20.26 15.10
C LYS A 156 2.61 20.68 13.70
N LEU A 157 2.38 19.85 12.69
CA LEU A 157 2.80 20.16 11.31
C LEU A 157 2.11 21.44 10.78
N ILE A 158 0.86 21.71 11.18
CA ILE A 158 0.16 22.95 10.83
C ILE A 158 0.85 24.14 11.49
N ALA A 159 1.13 24.07 12.80
CA ALA A 159 1.78 25.14 13.55
C ALA A 159 3.19 25.47 13.00
N GLU A 160 3.90 24.47 12.50
CA GLU A 160 5.24 24.64 11.91
C GLU A 160 5.22 25.05 10.42
N GLY A 161 4.04 25.19 9.81
CA GLY A 161 3.90 25.49 8.37
C GLY A 161 4.38 24.37 7.45
N ARG A 162 4.52 23.14 7.97
CA ARG A 162 4.95 21.95 7.23
C ARG A 162 3.78 21.11 6.71
N TYR A 163 2.58 21.32 7.26
CA TYR A 163 1.39 20.66 6.78
C TYR A 163 1.00 21.19 5.42
N GLN A 164 0.96 20.30 4.44
CA GLN A 164 0.51 20.61 3.09
C GLN A 164 -0.85 19.98 2.86
N GLU A 165 -1.87 20.83 2.76
CA GLU A 165 -3.19 20.40 2.31
C GLU A 165 -3.09 20.08 0.82
N GLN A 166 -3.16 18.79 0.47
CA GLN A 166 -2.98 18.37 -0.91
C GLN A 166 -4.25 18.68 -1.71
N ASN A 167 -4.15 19.61 -2.65
CA ASN A 167 -5.21 19.88 -3.60
C ASN A 167 -5.62 18.59 -4.34
N ARG A 168 -6.93 18.32 -4.40
CA ARG A 168 -7.60 17.16 -5.05
C ARG A 168 -7.30 16.98 -6.56
N GLY A 169 -6.40 17.77 -7.15
CA GLY A 169 -6.30 18.02 -8.60
C GLY A 169 -5.17 17.32 -9.36
N HIS A 170 -4.32 16.50 -8.73
CA HIS A 170 -3.17 15.88 -9.42
C HIS A 170 -3.24 14.35 -9.55
N ARG A 171 -4.43 13.83 -9.85
CA ARG A 171 -4.49 12.70 -10.79
C ARG A 171 -4.28 13.28 -12.18
N GLY A 172 -3.01 13.50 -12.55
CA GLY A 172 -2.64 13.77 -13.93
C GLY A 172 -3.33 12.72 -14.79
N ARG A 173 -4.21 13.17 -15.69
CA ARG A 173 -4.77 12.37 -16.76
C ARG A 173 -3.58 11.82 -17.54
N GLY A 174 -3.13 10.63 -17.18
CA GLY A 174 -2.42 9.73 -18.07
C GLY A 174 -3.43 9.29 -19.13
N GLY A 175 -3.83 10.23 -19.98
CA GLY A 175 -4.54 9.95 -21.21
C GLY A 175 -3.60 9.11 -22.05
N ARG A 176 -3.71 7.78 -21.89
CA ARG A 176 -3.38 6.86 -22.96
C ARG A 176 -4.21 7.34 -24.14
N GLY A 177 -3.57 8.06 -25.04
CA GLY A 177 -4.11 8.34 -26.36
C GLY A 177 -4.50 7.00 -26.95
N ARG A 178 -5.79 6.68 -26.89
CA ARG A 178 -6.43 5.80 -27.85
C ARG A 178 -6.19 6.46 -29.21
N ARG A 179 -5.10 6.09 -29.87
CA ARG A 179 -5.09 6.17 -31.33
C ARG A 179 -6.16 5.18 -31.76
N ASN A 180 -7.28 5.72 -32.22
CA ASN A 180 -8.18 4.99 -33.07
C ASN A 180 -7.33 4.46 -34.22
N ALA A 181 -7.04 3.16 -34.22
CA ALA A 181 -6.68 2.47 -35.43
C ALA A 181 -7.98 2.40 -36.24
N GLU A 182 -8.17 3.40 -37.10
CA GLU A 182 -9.15 3.31 -38.17
C GLU A 182 -8.78 2.09 -39.02
N LEU A 183 -9.66 1.10 -38.98
CA LEU A 183 -9.69 0.00 -39.93
C LEU A 183 -10.03 0.60 -41.29
N THR A 184 -9.02 0.86 -42.11
CA THR A 184 -9.21 0.99 -43.56
C THR A 184 -9.51 -0.40 -44.12
N PRO A 185 -10.68 -0.64 -44.73
CA PRO A 185 -10.93 -1.84 -45.51
C PRO A 185 -10.23 -1.74 -46.86
N ASP A 186 -9.68 -2.88 -47.30
CA ASP A 186 -9.01 -3.07 -48.57
C ASP A 186 -9.86 -2.64 -49.78
N LEU A 187 -9.18 -2.01 -50.76
CA LEU A 187 -9.51 -2.02 -52.18
C LEU A 187 -8.21 -2.12 -53.00
#